data_AF-A0A535IT52-F1
#
_entry.id   AF-A0A535IT52-F1
#
_cell.length_a   1.000
_cell.length_b   1.000
_cell.length_c   1.000
_cell.angle_alpha   90.00
_cell.angle_beta   90.00
_cell.angle_gamma   90.00
#
_symmetry.space_group_name_H-M   'P 1'
#
loop_
_entity.id
_entity.type
_entity.pdbx_description
1 polymer ?
#
loop_
_entity_poly.entity_id
_entity_poly.type
_entity_poly.pdbx_seq_one_letter_code
_entity_poly.pdbx_strand_id
1 'polypeptide(L)'
;MALHVDPAQIEMPDGEWPGASVALMEMPVGDATATIVAVADGTVSLYTSTGGGTVGAGEHLSARQAGQRFLRVAAESAPWMTPTTDFPLPSEGNVRFHVRTPEGDVTAEVPEQELRGRRDLLAPLYLAGQDVITEIRMISE
;
A
#
# COMPACT_ATOMS: atom_id res chain seq x y z
N MET A 1 -9.86 7.88 -7.32
CA MET A 1 -9.21 6.60 -6.98
C MET A 1 -7.80 6.65 -7.56
N ALA A 2 -6.75 6.55 -6.73
CA ALA A 2 -5.35 6.74 -7.12
C ALA A 2 -4.83 5.73 -8.18
N LEU A 3 -5.64 4.72 -8.50
CA LEU A 3 -5.29 3.64 -9.43
C LEU A 3 -5.44 4.00 -10.93
N HIS A 4 -5.98 5.18 -11.25
CA HIS A 4 -6.08 5.69 -12.63
C HIS A 4 -4.89 6.55 -13.08
N VAL A 5 -3.84 6.70 -12.26
CA VAL A 5 -2.63 7.41 -12.68
C VAL A 5 -1.96 6.61 -13.79
N ASP A 6 -1.76 7.23 -14.95
CA ASP A 6 -0.98 6.66 -16.04
C ASP A 6 0.47 6.45 -15.55
N PRO A 7 1.04 5.23 -15.65
CA PRO A 7 2.43 4.97 -15.26
C PRO A 7 3.43 5.94 -15.89
N ALA A 8 3.15 6.47 -17.10
CA ALA A 8 4.00 7.44 -17.77
C ALA A 8 4.01 8.83 -17.09
N GLN A 9 3.05 9.10 -16.19
CA GLN A 9 2.93 10.34 -15.43
C GLN A 9 3.55 10.25 -14.03
N ILE A 10 3.99 9.07 -13.62
CA ILE A 10 4.70 8.91 -12.35
C ILE A 10 6.15 9.33 -12.59
N GLU A 11 6.56 10.44 -11.98
CA GLU A 11 7.98 10.82 -11.95
C GLU A 11 8.74 9.74 -11.17
N MET A 12 9.45 8.89 -11.91
CA MET A 12 10.25 7.84 -11.33
C MET A 12 11.46 8.48 -10.64
N PRO A 13 11.75 8.12 -9.38
CA PRO A 13 12.93 8.66 -8.71
C PRO A 13 14.20 8.24 -9.44
N ASP A 14 15.18 9.14 -9.51
CA ASP A 14 16.52 8.81 -10.01
C ASP A 14 17.18 7.77 -9.07
N GLY A 15 17.39 6.53 -9.54
CA GLY A 15 18.07 5.49 -8.75
C GLY A 15 17.60 4.05 -9.00
N GLU A 16 18.04 3.14 -8.11
CA GLU A 16 17.65 1.73 -8.16
C GLU A 16 16.19 1.56 -7.76
N TRP A 17 15.40 1.05 -8.71
CA TRP A 17 13.98 0.96 -8.60
C TRP A 17 13.54 -0.37 -7.97
N PRO A 18 12.81 -0.38 -6.84
CA PRO A 18 12.46 -1.61 -6.12
C PRO A 18 11.56 -2.59 -6.88
N GLY A 19 10.92 -2.17 -7.98
CA GLY A 19 10.11 -3.03 -8.83
C GLY A 19 8.59 -2.80 -8.74
N ALA A 20 8.08 -2.03 -7.77
CA ALA A 20 6.65 -1.69 -7.67
C ALA A 20 6.45 -0.16 -7.64
N SER A 21 5.61 0.40 -8.53
CA SER A 21 5.41 1.86 -8.69
C SER A 21 4.32 2.44 -7.85
N VAL A 22 3.37 1.59 -7.49
CA VAL A 22 2.29 1.91 -6.60
C VAL A 22 2.04 0.69 -5.73
N ALA A 23 1.89 0.91 -4.42
CA ALA A 23 1.43 -0.12 -3.49
C ALA A 23 0.29 0.44 -2.64
N LEU A 24 -0.80 -0.33 -2.54
CA LEU A 24 -1.94 -0.06 -1.69
C LEU A 24 -2.12 -1.21 -0.71
N MET A 25 -2.54 -0.87 0.50
CA MET A 25 -3.08 -1.80 1.48
C MET A 25 -4.38 -1.23 2.02
N GLU A 26 -5.45 -2.01 1.90
CA GLU A 26 -6.79 -1.68 2.36
C GLU A 26 -7.17 -2.62 3.49
N MET A 27 -7.60 -2.07 4.62
CA MET A 27 -7.92 -2.84 5.81
C MET A 27 -9.17 -2.30 6.53
N PRO A 28 -9.95 -3.16 7.20
CA PRO A 28 -11.08 -2.74 8.00
C PRO A 28 -10.62 -1.94 9.23
N VAL A 29 -11.32 -0.84 9.51
CA VAL A 29 -11.15 0.00 10.71
C VAL A 29 -12.53 0.39 11.21
N GLY A 30 -13.02 -0.32 12.23
CA GLY A 30 -14.42 -0.21 12.65
C GLY A 30 -15.36 -0.56 11.50
N ASP A 31 -16.33 0.32 11.22
CA ASP A 31 -17.27 0.18 10.10
C ASP A 31 -16.75 0.80 8.78
N ALA A 32 -15.49 1.22 8.74
CA ALA A 32 -14.85 1.86 7.59
C ALA A 32 -13.69 1.02 7.03
N THR A 33 -13.17 1.42 5.88
CA THR A 33 -11.93 0.88 5.30
C THR A 33 -10.89 1.99 5.30
N ALA A 34 -9.70 1.68 5.83
CA ALA A 34 -8.53 2.51 5.69
C ALA A 34 -7.68 2.04 4.51
N THR A 35 -7.28 2.96 3.64
CA THR A 35 -6.44 2.68 2.46
C THR A 35 -5.16 3.49 2.56
N ILE A 36 -4.02 2.82 2.72
CA ILE A 36 -2.72 3.47 2.51
C ILE A 36 -2.32 3.38 1.04
N VAL A 37 -1.64 4.40 0.55
CA VAL A 37 -1.07 4.48 -0.79
C VAL A 37 0.37 4.95 -0.67
N ALA A 38 1.30 4.21 -1.28
CA ALA A 38 2.67 4.67 -1.53
C ALA A 38 2.92 4.67 -3.04
N VAL A 39 3.63 5.68 -3.52
CA VAL A 39 3.99 5.84 -4.95
C VAL A 39 5.49 6.07 -5.07
N ALA A 40 6.04 5.64 -6.21
CA ALA A 40 7.45 5.78 -6.59
C ALA A 40 8.05 7.17 -6.30
N ASP A 41 7.29 8.22 -6.59
CA ASP A 41 7.68 9.62 -6.45
C ASP A 41 7.84 10.09 -4.98
N GLY A 42 7.60 9.19 -4.02
CA GLY A 42 7.68 9.48 -2.59
C GLY A 42 6.35 9.92 -1.99
N THR A 43 5.27 9.97 -2.77
CA THR A 43 3.91 10.21 -2.26
C THR A 43 3.53 9.08 -1.31
N VAL A 44 3.06 9.49 -0.13
CA VAL A 44 2.45 8.61 0.87
C VAL A 44 1.19 9.28 1.37
N SER A 45 0.07 8.55 1.33
CA SER A 45 -1.23 9.03 1.77
C SER A 45 -2.02 7.92 2.46
N LEU A 46 -2.91 8.31 3.36
CA LEU A 46 -3.89 7.46 4.03
C LEU A 46 -5.28 8.03 3.77
N TYR A 47 -6.23 7.19 3.37
CA TYR A 47 -7.63 7.55 3.15
C TYR A 47 -8.54 6.67 3.99
N THR A 48 -9.74 7.17 4.27
CA THR A 48 -10.82 6.41 4.92
C THR A 48 -12.07 6.42 4.06
N SER A 49 -12.79 5.30 3.99
CA SER A 49 -14.01 5.17 3.18
C SER A 49 -15.14 6.11 3.62
N THR A 50 -15.12 6.57 4.87
CA THR A 50 -16.08 7.54 5.44
C THR A 50 -15.77 9.00 5.09
N GLY A 51 -14.68 9.25 4.34
CA GLY A 51 -14.17 10.59 4.11
C GLY A 51 -13.26 11.04 5.25
N GLY A 52 -12.05 11.46 4.90
CA GLY A 52 -10.97 11.80 5.83
C GLY A 52 -9.70 11.01 5.52
N GLY A 53 -8.60 11.38 6.17
CA GLY A 53 -7.29 10.80 5.95
C GLY A 53 -6.16 11.82 6.05
N THR A 54 -4.94 11.37 5.74
CA THR A 54 -3.74 12.20 5.68
C THR A 54 -3.21 12.17 4.27
N VAL A 55 -3.19 13.33 3.60
CA VAL A 55 -2.65 13.47 2.24
C VAL A 55 -1.28 14.14 2.33
N GLY A 56 -0.32 13.66 1.53
CA GLY A 56 1.01 14.26 1.49
C GLY A 56 1.90 13.92 2.69
N ALA A 57 1.63 12.82 3.40
CA ALA A 57 2.49 12.37 4.48
C ALA A 57 3.94 12.12 4.02
N GLY A 58 4.13 11.83 2.73
CA GLY A 58 5.46 11.70 2.09
C GLY A 58 6.33 12.97 2.10
N GLU A 59 5.79 14.13 2.47
CA GLU A 59 6.60 15.33 2.75
C GLU A 59 7.48 15.15 3.99
N HIS A 60 7.08 14.28 4.92
CA HIS A 60 7.87 13.91 6.09
C HIS A 60 8.82 12.76 5.75
N LEU A 61 10.10 12.93 6.08
CA LEU A 61 11.15 11.97 5.73
C LEU A 61 10.87 10.56 6.26
N SER A 62 10.35 10.42 7.48
CA SER A 62 10.09 9.11 8.08
C SER A 62 8.96 8.35 7.37
N ALA A 63 7.84 9.02 7.08
CA ALA A 63 6.76 8.45 6.29
C ALA A 63 7.19 8.12 4.86
N ARG A 64 8.01 8.96 4.22
CA ARG A 64 8.58 8.66 2.89
C ARG A 64 9.45 7.40 2.92
N GLN A 65 10.32 7.26 3.91
CA GLN A 65 11.17 6.07 4.07
C GLN A 65 10.35 4.80 4.33
N ALA A 66 9.30 4.89 5.15
CA ALA A 66 8.36 3.79 5.37
C ALA A 66 7.63 3.42 4.06
N GLY A 67 7.17 4.40 3.28
CA GLY A 67 6.56 4.20 1.97
C GLY A 67 7.48 3.51 0.97
N GLN A 68 8.75 3.92 0.89
CA GLN A 68 9.77 3.26 0.06
C GLN A 68 10.00 1.81 0.47
N ARG A 69 10.04 1.53 1.79
CA ARG A 69 10.15 0.17 2.30
C ARG A 69 8.91 -0.66 1.93
N PHE A 70 7.71 -0.08 2.03
CA PHE A 70 6.47 -0.73 1.64
C PHE A 70 6.46 -1.10 0.15
N LEU A 71 6.89 -0.18 -0.73
CA LEU A 71 7.03 -0.46 -2.18
C LEU A 71 8.03 -1.60 -2.47
N ARG A 72 9.17 -1.63 -1.78
CA ARG A 72 10.14 -2.73 -1.93
C ARG A 72 9.56 -4.08 -1.53
N VAL A 73 8.91 -4.15 -0.37
CA VAL A 73 8.29 -5.40 0.10
C VAL A 73 7.12 -5.80 -0.81
N ALA A 74 6.39 -4.82 -1.39
CA ALA A 74 5.34 -5.07 -2.36
C ALA A 74 5.88 -5.73 -3.64
N ALA A 75 6.99 -5.25 -4.17
CA ALA A 75 7.65 -5.86 -5.31
C ALA A 75 8.14 -7.29 -5.01
N GLU A 76 8.74 -7.51 -3.83
CA GLU A 76 9.16 -8.84 -3.37
C GLU A 76 7.98 -9.81 -3.19
N SER A 77 6.80 -9.29 -2.84
CA SER A 77 5.58 -10.06 -2.60
C SER A 77 4.74 -10.31 -3.85
N ALA A 78 4.95 -9.52 -4.91
CA ALA A 78 4.17 -9.60 -6.16
C ALA A 78 4.08 -11.02 -6.78
N PRO A 79 5.12 -11.88 -6.73
CA PRO A 79 5.01 -13.25 -7.23
C PRO A 79 3.92 -14.10 -6.56
N TRP A 80 3.49 -13.76 -5.34
CA TRP A 80 2.45 -14.46 -4.58
C TRP A 80 1.06 -13.85 -4.73
N MET A 81 0.93 -12.87 -5.62
CA MET A 81 -0.30 -12.16 -5.93
C MET A 81 -0.82 -12.57 -7.32
N THR A 82 -2.08 -12.27 -7.59
CA THR A 82 -2.72 -12.60 -8.88
C THR A 82 -2.91 -11.34 -9.73
N PRO A 83 -2.70 -11.38 -11.06
CA PRO A 83 -3.00 -10.26 -11.94
C PRO A 83 -4.44 -9.76 -11.78
N THR A 84 -4.64 -8.44 -11.86
CA THR A 84 -5.96 -7.83 -11.75
C THR A 84 -6.13 -6.66 -12.71
N THR A 85 -7.38 -6.39 -13.08
CA THR A 85 -7.84 -5.12 -13.65
C THR A 85 -8.95 -4.50 -12.82
N ASP A 86 -9.34 -5.16 -11.72
CA ASP A 86 -10.42 -4.77 -10.83
C ASP A 86 -9.86 -4.36 -9.46
N PHE A 87 -10.48 -3.35 -8.86
CA PHE A 87 -10.05 -2.77 -7.59
C PHE A 87 -11.22 -2.63 -6.61
N PRO A 88 -11.84 -3.73 -6.16
CA PRO A 88 -12.89 -3.66 -5.16
C PRO A 88 -12.29 -3.42 -3.77
N LEU A 89 -13.10 -2.92 -2.84
CA LEU A 89 -12.73 -2.92 -1.41
C LEU A 89 -12.59 -4.37 -0.88
N PRO A 90 -11.81 -4.60 0.19
CA PRO A 90 -11.71 -5.90 0.83
C PRO A 90 -13.07 -6.36 1.37
N SER A 91 -13.29 -7.67 1.40
CA SER A 91 -14.42 -8.24 2.13
C SER A 91 -14.18 -8.18 3.65
N GLU A 92 -15.25 -8.36 4.41
CA GLU A 92 -15.22 -8.21 5.87
C GLU A 92 -14.16 -9.12 6.53
N GLY A 93 -13.33 -8.54 7.39
CA GLY A 93 -12.27 -9.25 8.11
C GLY A 93 -10.99 -9.52 7.29
N ASN A 94 -10.95 -9.09 6.03
CA ASN A 94 -9.79 -9.28 5.16
C ASN A 94 -9.03 -7.97 4.91
N VAL A 95 -7.76 -8.13 4.54
CA VAL A 95 -6.92 -7.05 4.00
C VAL A 95 -6.73 -7.32 2.52
N ARG A 96 -6.83 -6.26 1.70
CA ARG A 96 -6.53 -6.33 0.27
C ARG A 96 -5.29 -5.51 -0.05
N PHE A 97 -4.45 -6.06 -0.91
CA PHE A 97 -3.28 -5.40 -1.46
C PHE A 97 -3.47 -5.17 -2.95
N HIS A 98 -3.06 -4.01 -3.45
CA HIS A 98 -2.88 -3.77 -4.88
C HIS A 98 -1.48 -3.27 -5.12
N VAL A 99 -0.78 -3.88 -6.09
CA VAL A 99 0.60 -3.53 -6.41
C VAL A 99 0.70 -3.36 -7.92
N ARG A 100 1.28 -2.23 -8.35
CA ARG A 100 1.60 -1.98 -9.75
C ARG A 100 3.05 -2.34 -10.02
N THR A 101 3.26 -3.31 -10.89
CA THR A 101 4.58 -3.77 -11.35
C THR A 101 4.78 -3.38 -12.83
N PRO A 102 6.00 -3.46 -13.38
CA PRO A 102 6.24 -3.27 -14.82
C PRO A 102 5.40 -4.20 -15.71
N GLU A 103 5.07 -5.40 -15.21
CA GLU A 103 4.32 -6.42 -15.93
C GLU A 103 2.79 -6.21 -15.84
N GLY A 104 2.33 -5.35 -14.93
CA GLY A 104 0.92 -5.04 -14.73
C GLY A 104 0.52 -4.93 -13.26
N ASP A 105 -0.79 -4.78 -13.03
CA ASP A 105 -1.36 -4.69 -11.69
C ASP A 105 -1.64 -6.10 -11.13
N VAL A 106 -1.25 -6.31 -9.87
CA VAL A 106 -1.52 -7.55 -9.12
C VAL A 106 -2.28 -7.25 -7.83
N THR A 107 -3.09 -8.20 -7.38
CA THR A 107 -3.90 -8.13 -6.17
C THR A 107 -3.79 -9.39 -5.34
N ALA A 108 -4.02 -9.25 -4.05
CA ALA A 108 -4.27 -10.35 -3.14
C ALA A 108 -5.21 -9.90 -2.02
N GLU A 109 -6.03 -10.81 -1.54
CA GLU A 109 -6.88 -10.60 -0.39
C GLU A 109 -6.66 -11.74 0.61
N VAL A 110 -6.36 -11.39 1.85
CA VAL A 110 -6.00 -12.35 2.89
C VAL A 110 -6.72 -11.98 4.19
N PRO A 111 -7.22 -12.96 4.98
CA PRO A 111 -7.73 -12.70 6.31
C PRO A 111 -6.74 -11.95 7.18
N GLU A 112 -7.18 -10.85 7.80
CA GLU A 112 -6.29 -10.00 8.61
C GLU A 112 -5.61 -10.79 9.74
N GLN A 113 -6.33 -11.76 10.31
CA GLN A 113 -5.82 -12.61 11.39
C GLN A 113 -4.63 -13.47 10.95
N GLU A 114 -4.60 -13.94 9.71
CA GLU A 114 -3.50 -14.75 9.18
C GLU A 114 -2.25 -13.88 8.93
N LEU A 115 -2.46 -12.65 8.46
CA LEU A 115 -1.38 -11.66 8.31
C LEU A 115 -0.80 -11.24 9.66
N ARG A 116 -1.65 -10.89 10.64
CA ARG A 116 -1.24 -10.56 12.02
C ARG A 116 -0.54 -11.74 12.69
N GLY A 117 -1.01 -12.95 12.45
CA GLY A 117 -0.43 -14.20 12.96
C GLY A 117 0.84 -14.64 12.25
N ARG A 118 1.26 -13.95 11.17
CA ARG A 118 2.41 -14.32 10.31
C ARG A 118 2.31 -15.74 9.75
N ARG A 119 1.10 -16.12 9.35
CA ARG A 119 0.78 -17.43 8.79
C ARG A 119 0.65 -17.44 7.27
N ASP A 120 0.63 -16.25 6.66
CA ASP A 120 0.57 -16.04 5.22
C ASP A 120 1.89 -15.45 4.70
N LEU A 121 2.23 -15.76 3.43
CA LEU A 121 3.44 -15.25 2.77
C LEU A 121 3.43 -13.73 2.58
N LEU A 122 2.26 -13.10 2.59
CA LEU A 122 2.07 -11.64 2.49
C LEU A 122 2.14 -10.93 3.85
N ALA A 123 2.40 -11.65 4.95
CA ALA A 123 2.57 -11.02 6.26
C ALA A 123 3.68 -9.93 6.30
N PRO A 124 4.84 -10.06 5.62
CA PRO A 124 5.80 -8.98 5.53
C PRO A 124 5.24 -7.72 4.86
N LEU A 125 4.40 -7.87 3.82
CA LEU A 125 3.76 -6.76 3.13
C LEU A 125 2.77 -6.04 4.04
N TYR A 126 1.97 -6.80 4.80
CA TYR A 126 1.08 -6.25 5.82
C TYR A 126 1.85 -5.43 6.86
N LEU A 127 2.93 -5.98 7.42
CA LEU A 127 3.73 -5.31 8.44
C LEU A 127 4.38 -4.03 7.90
N ALA A 128 4.90 -4.05 6.67
CA ALA A 128 5.43 -2.85 6.04
C ALA A 128 4.37 -1.77 5.83
N GLY A 129 3.12 -2.15 5.52
CA GLY A 129 2.00 -1.22 5.49
C GLY A 129 1.63 -0.66 6.88
N GLN A 130 1.68 -1.48 7.94
CA GLN A 130 1.46 -1.02 9.31
C GLN A 130 2.55 -0.03 9.77
N ASP A 131 3.79 -0.21 9.34
CA ASP A 131 4.88 0.74 9.62
C ASP A 131 4.56 2.12 9.02
N VAL A 132 4.02 2.16 7.78
CA VAL A 132 3.56 3.42 7.15
C VAL A 132 2.47 4.09 7.97
N ILE A 133 1.48 3.34 8.44
CA ILE A 133 0.38 3.88 9.27
C ILE A 133 0.93 4.44 10.58
N THR A 134 1.90 3.77 11.19
CA THR A 134 2.57 4.24 12.41
C THR A 134 3.22 5.59 12.17
N GLU A 135 4.02 5.73 11.10
CA GLU A 135 4.67 7.00 10.78
C GLU A 135 3.67 8.14 10.49
N ILE A 136 2.57 7.84 9.78
CA ILE A 136 1.50 8.82 9.51
C ILE A 136 0.87 9.32 10.83
N ARG A 137 0.66 8.43 11.79
CA ARG A 137 0.10 8.79 13.10
C ARG A 137 1.06 9.66 13.91
N MET A 138 2.36 9.33 13.92
CA MET A 138 3.40 10.11 14.61
C MET A 138 3.53 11.54 14.09
N ILE A 139 3.16 11.80 12.82
CA ILE A 139 3.13 13.15 12.23
C ILE A 139 1.93 13.97 12.72
N SER A 140 0.84 13.29 13.07
CA SER A 140 -0.45 13.93 13.43
C SER A 140 -0.60 14.18 14.93
N GLU A 141 0.35 13.69 15.75
CA GLU A 141 0.47 13.92 17.19
C GLU A 141 1.41 15.10 17.50
#